data_AF-A0A948BXM6-F1
#
_entry.id   AF-A0A948BXM6-F1
#
_cell.length_a   1.000
_cell.length_b   1.000
_cell.length_c   1.000
_cell.angle_alpha   90.00
_cell.angle_beta   90.00
_cell.angle_gamma   90.00
#
_symmetry.space_group_name_H-M   'P 1'
#
loop_
_entity.id
_entity.type
_entity.pdbx_description
1 polymer ?
#
loop_
_entity_poly.entity_id
_entity_poly.type
_entity_poly.pdbx_seq_one_letter_code
_entity_poly.pdbx_strand_id
1 'polypeptide(L)'
;MITTAYCGCGDCCSWERGSWKFLKLDFWNRYVSEGRRKGRTYTGRTASGTEPHEPYPGLFSMDSLQRPWMIPVRIVFFPWLLMPEDGTIAADTKYYRFGTRMYVPGYGWGMVEDRGGAIKGPDRLDLYMDDHDKALRWGRRRVPVRIENQ
;
A
#
# COMPACT_ATOMS: atom_id res chain seq x y z
N MET A 1 -9.19 -5.50 9.45
CA MET A 1 -9.73 -4.93 8.19
C MET A 1 -9.26 -5.76 7.00
N ILE A 2 -10.00 -5.75 5.90
CA ILE A 2 -9.59 -6.32 4.62
C ILE A 2 -8.72 -5.30 3.89
N THR A 3 -7.47 -5.65 3.63
CA THR A 3 -6.52 -4.82 2.88
C THR A 3 -6.28 -5.41 1.50
N THR A 4 -6.29 -4.55 0.50
CA THR A 4 -5.80 -4.79 -0.86
C THR A 4 -4.62 -3.87 -1.14
N ALA A 5 -3.94 -4.06 -2.27
CA ALA A 5 -2.89 -3.16 -2.73
C ALA A 5 -3.09 -2.76 -4.19
N TYR A 6 -2.65 -1.55 -4.54
CA TYR A 6 -2.71 -0.98 -5.89
C TYR A 6 -1.39 -0.29 -6.25
N CYS A 7 -1.06 -0.19 -7.56
CA CYS A 7 0.09 0.61 -8.05
C CYS A 7 -0.31 1.75 -9.00
N GLY A 8 0.64 2.62 -9.32
CA GLY A 8 0.49 3.66 -10.35
C GLY A 8 0.70 3.18 -11.80
N CYS A 9 1.15 1.93 -11.96
CA CYS A 9 1.61 1.30 -13.20
C CYS A 9 0.56 1.18 -14.34
N GLY A 10 -0.72 1.49 -14.10
CA GLY A 10 -1.81 1.42 -15.10
C GLY A 10 -2.28 0.01 -15.48
N ASP A 11 -1.39 -0.97 -15.41
CA ASP A 11 -1.62 -2.40 -15.61
C ASP A 11 -2.12 -3.13 -14.35
N CYS A 12 -2.13 -2.44 -13.19
CA CYS A 12 -2.65 -2.85 -11.88
C CYS A 12 -4.15 -3.15 -11.82
N CYS A 13 -4.75 -3.48 -12.95
CA CYS A 13 -6.12 -3.93 -13.05
C CYS A 13 -6.26 -5.18 -13.91
N SER A 14 -5.17 -5.86 -14.32
CA SER A 14 -5.25 -7.08 -15.13
C SER A 14 -5.09 -8.37 -14.31
N TRP A 15 -5.85 -9.40 -14.70
CA TRP A 15 -6.09 -10.63 -13.96
C TRP A 15 -5.19 -11.76 -14.43
N GLU A 16 -4.71 -12.58 -13.51
CA GLU A 16 -4.42 -13.98 -13.80
C GLU A 16 -5.34 -14.88 -12.97
N ARG A 17 -6.15 -15.70 -13.64
CA ARG A 17 -6.87 -16.80 -12.99
C ARG A 17 -5.89 -17.93 -12.74
N GLY A 18 -5.91 -18.45 -11.52
CA GLY A 18 -5.44 -19.80 -11.30
C GLY A 18 -6.26 -20.81 -12.10
N SER A 19 -5.57 -21.62 -12.90
CA SER A 19 -6.20 -22.70 -13.65
C SER A 19 -6.66 -23.80 -12.69
N TRP A 20 -7.94 -24.18 -12.77
CA TRP A 20 -8.54 -25.28 -11.99
C TRP A 20 -7.95 -26.67 -12.26
N LYS A 21 -6.97 -26.79 -13.16
CA LYS A 21 -6.42 -28.08 -13.60
C LYS A 21 -5.50 -28.76 -12.60
N PHE A 22 -4.88 -28.05 -11.65
CA PHE A 22 -3.90 -28.64 -10.73
C PHE A 22 -4.10 -28.14 -9.32
N LEU A 23 -4.74 -28.99 -8.50
CA LEU A 23 -4.84 -29.00 -7.04
C LEU A 23 -5.04 -27.63 -6.35
N LYS A 24 -6.12 -27.53 -5.55
CA LYS A 24 -6.37 -26.43 -4.60
C LYS A 24 -5.27 -26.32 -3.53
N LEU A 25 -4.06 -25.97 -3.91
CA LEU A 25 -2.99 -25.55 -3.02
C LEU A 25 -3.17 -24.05 -2.82
N ASP A 26 -3.19 -23.60 -1.56
CA ASP A 26 -3.46 -22.20 -1.14
C ASP A 26 -2.59 -21.13 -1.81
N PHE A 27 -1.54 -21.55 -2.53
CA PHE A 27 -0.76 -20.72 -3.43
C PHE A 27 -1.59 -20.07 -4.56
N TRP A 28 -2.70 -20.70 -4.98
CA TRP A 28 -3.57 -20.26 -6.07
C TRP A 28 -4.79 -19.43 -5.63
N ASN A 29 -4.97 -19.18 -4.33
CA ASN A 29 -6.09 -18.38 -3.78
C ASN A 29 -5.75 -16.87 -3.65
N ARG A 30 -4.97 -16.31 -4.58
CA ARG A 30 -4.73 -14.86 -4.64
C ARG A 30 -5.92 -14.16 -5.28
N TYR A 31 -6.90 -13.78 -4.46
CA TYR A 31 -8.00 -12.92 -4.91
C TYR A 31 -7.51 -11.46 -4.98
N VAL A 32 -7.56 -10.87 -6.18
CA VAL A 32 -7.30 -9.45 -6.45
C VAL A 32 -8.58 -8.87 -7.06
N SER A 33 -9.03 -7.70 -6.58
CA SER A 33 -10.29 -7.09 -7.03
C SER A 33 -10.09 -6.17 -8.25
N GLU A 34 -10.84 -6.38 -9.34
CA GLU A 34 -10.87 -5.48 -10.51
C GLU A 34 -11.87 -4.33 -10.34
N GLY A 35 -11.50 -3.14 -10.83
CA GLY A 35 -12.36 -1.97 -10.96
C GLY A 35 -12.55 -1.53 -12.42
N ARG A 36 -13.47 -0.58 -12.68
CA ARG A 36 -13.85 -0.10 -14.03
C ARG A 36 -12.74 0.59 -14.85
N ARG A 37 -11.53 0.82 -14.31
CA ARG A 37 -10.46 1.64 -14.91
C ARG A 37 -9.26 0.83 -15.46
N LYS A 38 -9.47 -0.45 -15.76
CA LYS A 38 -8.40 -1.34 -16.21
C LYS A 38 -7.66 -0.88 -17.46
N GLY A 39 -6.32 -0.95 -17.41
CA GLY A 39 -5.42 -0.63 -18.53
C GLY A 39 -5.21 0.87 -18.77
N ARG A 40 -5.67 1.73 -17.85
CA ARG A 40 -5.37 3.17 -17.89
C ARG A 40 -4.23 3.47 -16.94
N THR A 41 -3.15 4.06 -17.44
CA THR A 41 -2.08 4.64 -16.63
C THR A 41 -2.70 5.45 -15.50
N TYR A 42 -2.27 5.22 -14.26
CA TYR A 42 -2.69 6.06 -13.15
C TYR A 42 -1.98 7.40 -13.33
N THR A 43 -2.65 8.36 -13.95
CA THR A 43 -2.10 9.71 -14.21
C THR A 43 -2.37 10.67 -13.04
N GLY A 44 -2.78 10.15 -11.88
CA GLY A 44 -3.50 10.94 -10.89
C GLY A 44 -2.69 11.29 -9.65
N ARG A 45 -2.89 12.51 -9.16
CA ARG A 45 -2.77 12.80 -7.73
C ARG A 45 -3.86 12.04 -6.97
N THR A 46 -3.62 11.72 -5.70
CA THR A 46 -4.60 11.15 -4.78
C THR A 46 -5.82 12.08 -4.65
N ALA A 47 -6.92 11.59 -4.07
CA ALA A 47 -8.08 12.43 -3.78
C ALA A 47 -7.79 13.64 -2.86
N SER A 48 -6.70 13.61 -2.06
CA SER A 48 -6.21 14.75 -1.28
C SER A 48 -5.32 15.71 -2.11
N GLY A 49 -4.90 15.30 -3.31
CA GLY A 49 -4.02 16.08 -4.19
C GLY A 49 -2.52 15.79 -4.02
N THR A 50 -2.14 14.78 -3.23
CA THR A 50 -0.76 14.32 -3.06
C THR A 50 -0.34 13.33 -4.15
N GLU A 51 0.95 13.11 -4.32
CA GLU A 51 1.44 11.99 -5.13
C GLU A 51 1.50 10.73 -4.25
N PRO A 52 0.93 9.61 -4.70
CA PRO A 52 0.90 8.41 -3.88
C PRO A 52 2.30 7.81 -3.76
N HIS A 53 2.64 7.31 -2.57
CA HIS A 53 3.95 6.75 -2.26
C HIS A 53 3.87 5.58 -1.26
N GLU A 54 4.81 4.64 -1.36
CA GLU A 54 5.00 3.54 -0.40
C GLU A 54 5.62 4.09 0.91
N PRO A 55 5.37 3.49 2.09
CA PRO A 55 5.98 3.97 3.34
C PRO A 55 7.50 3.80 3.33
N TYR A 56 8.20 4.85 3.74
CA TYR A 56 9.65 4.83 3.88
C TYR A 56 10.05 4.75 5.35
N PRO A 57 10.74 3.67 5.77
CA PRO A 57 11.18 3.53 7.14
C PRO A 57 12.43 4.40 7.35
N GLY A 58 12.34 5.41 8.22
CA GLY A 58 13.43 6.35 8.50
C GLY A 58 14.70 5.70 9.08
N LEU A 59 15.67 6.52 9.48
CA LEU A 59 17.02 6.08 9.89
C LEU A 59 17.00 5.03 11.03
N PHE A 60 16.06 5.11 11.97
CA PHE A 60 16.00 4.19 13.11
C PHE A 60 15.05 3.01 12.87
N SER A 61 15.02 2.50 11.63
CA SER A 61 14.24 1.33 11.26
C SER A 61 15.05 0.04 11.25
N MET A 62 14.35 -1.08 11.15
CA MET A 62 14.96 -2.41 10.99
C MET A 62 15.87 -2.50 9.76
N ASP A 63 15.62 -1.69 8.72
CA ASP A 63 16.46 -1.64 7.51
C ASP A 63 17.87 -1.12 7.82
N SER A 64 17.98 -0.07 8.64
CA SER A 64 19.27 0.47 9.07
C SER A 64 20.04 -0.47 10.01
N LEU A 65 19.33 -1.30 10.79
CA LEU A 65 19.96 -2.35 11.60
C LEU A 65 20.52 -3.48 10.73
N GLN A 66 19.87 -3.82 9.63
CA GLN A 66 20.35 -4.85 8.69
C GLN A 66 21.50 -4.36 7.80
N ARG A 67 21.58 -3.04 7.53
CA ARG A 67 22.60 -2.44 6.66
C ARG A 67 23.32 -1.26 7.34
N PRO A 68 24.01 -1.48 8.47
CA PRO A 68 24.63 -0.40 9.25
C PRO A 68 25.71 0.36 8.47
N TRP A 69 26.36 -0.27 7.49
CA TRP A 69 27.37 0.39 6.63
C TRP A 69 26.78 1.49 5.72
N MET A 70 25.46 1.53 5.53
CA MET A 70 24.79 2.58 4.76
C MET A 70 24.54 3.86 5.58
N ILE A 71 24.71 3.82 6.91
CA ILE A 71 24.43 4.95 7.79
C ILE A 71 25.27 6.19 7.43
N PRO A 72 26.60 6.11 7.25
CA PRO A 72 27.39 7.28 6.87
C PRO A 72 26.98 7.86 5.50
N VAL A 73 26.65 6.99 4.53
CA VAL A 73 26.21 7.40 3.19
C VAL A 73 24.85 8.12 3.25
N ARG A 74 23.89 7.59 4.02
CA ARG A 74 22.56 8.21 4.22
C ARG A 74 22.69 9.58 4.89
N ILE A 75 23.54 9.69 5.90
CA ILE A 75 23.75 10.96 6.63
C ILE A 75 24.38 12.02 5.72
N VAL A 76 25.40 11.66 4.95
CA VAL A 76 26.18 12.64 4.17
C VAL A 76 25.49 13.04 2.87
N PHE A 77 24.91 12.08 2.16
CA PHE A 77 24.40 12.32 0.79
C PHE A 77 22.88 12.45 0.73
N PHE A 78 22.16 11.97 1.75
CA PHE A 78 20.69 11.86 1.73
C PHE A 78 20.04 12.24 3.07
N PRO A 79 20.37 13.39 3.69
CA PRO A 79 19.87 13.75 5.02
C PRO A 79 18.34 13.88 5.10
N TRP A 80 17.65 14.10 3.98
CA TRP A 80 16.18 14.14 3.94
C TRP A 80 15.53 12.75 4.07
N LEU A 81 16.23 11.65 3.73
CA LEU A 81 15.77 10.26 3.89
C LEU A 81 15.88 9.75 5.35
N LEU A 82 16.25 10.63 6.29
CA LEU A 82 16.36 10.29 7.70
C LEU A 82 14.99 10.18 8.39
N MET A 83 14.02 10.99 7.94
CA MET A 83 12.68 11.02 8.53
C MET A 83 11.80 9.93 7.90
N PRO A 84 11.01 9.20 8.71
CA PRO A 84 10.04 8.27 8.16
C PRO A 84 8.91 9.02 7.46
N GLU A 85 8.46 8.49 6.34
CA GLU A 85 7.28 8.97 5.61
C GLU A 85 6.20 7.89 5.60
N ASP A 86 4.97 8.32 5.82
CA ASP A 86 3.81 7.44 5.87
C ASP A 86 3.34 7.12 4.45
N GLY A 87 3.07 5.86 4.15
CA GLY A 87 2.56 5.51 2.82
C GLY A 87 1.13 5.97 2.58
N THR A 88 0.76 6.09 1.32
CA THR A 88 -0.61 6.45 0.93
C THR A 88 -1.59 5.28 1.14
N ILE A 89 -2.72 5.56 1.80
CA ILE A 89 -3.83 4.63 2.00
C ILE A 89 -5.10 5.20 1.35
N ALA A 90 -5.80 4.35 0.60
CA ALA A 90 -7.16 4.63 0.14
C ALA A 90 -8.19 4.02 1.09
N ALA A 91 -9.13 4.84 1.57
CA ALA A 91 -10.17 4.42 2.49
C ALA A 91 -11.52 5.10 2.22
N ASP A 92 -12.57 4.64 2.88
CA ASP A 92 -13.86 5.33 2.84
C ASP A 92 -13.86 6.54 3.79
N THR A 93 -13.85 7.76 3.23
CA THR A 93 -13.79 9.00 4.03
C THR A 93 -15.00 9.26 4.90
N LYS A 94 -16.10 8.51 4.73
CA LYS A 94 -17.22 8.55 5.67
C LYS A 94 -16.81 8.01 7.06
N TYR A 95 -15.87 7.06 7.09
CA TYR A 95 -15.38 6.42 8.32
C TYR A 95 -14.01 6.95 8.73
N TYR A 96 -13.11 7.18 7.77
CA TYR A 96 -11.73 7.61 8.02
C TYR A 96 -11.42 8.88 7.23
N ARG A 97 -11.42 10.02 7.91
CA ARG A 97 -11.14 11.32 7.26
C ARG A 97 -9.74 11.33 6.65
N PHE A 98 -9.51 12.17 5.65
CA PHE A 98 -8.15 12.40 5.16
C PHE A 98 -7.24 12.83 6.30
N GLY A 99 -5.99 12.36 6.28
CA GLY A 99 -5.04 12.54 7.38
C GLY A 99 -5.16 11.51 8.50
N THR A 100 -6.13 10.58 8.45
CA THR A 100 -6.17 9.47 9.42
C THR A 100 -4.94 8.61 9.24
N ARG A 101 -4.12 8.48 10.28
CA ARG A 101 -2.91 7.66 10.27
C ARG A 101 -3.22 6.25 10.77
N MET A 102 -2.68 5.24 10.10
CA MET A 102 -2.91 3.83 10.40
C MET A 102 -1.63 3.03 10.28
N TYR A 103 -1.43 2.07 11.17
CA TYR A 103 -0.39 1.06 11.05
C TYR A 103 -0.97 -0.23 10.51
N VAL A 104 -0.41 -0.70 9.40
CA VAL A 104 -0.80 -1.93 8.72
C VAL A 104 0.36 -2.93 8.77
N PRO A 105 0.22 -4.06 9.49
CA PRO A 105 1.28 -5.05 9.61
C PRO A 105 1.76 -5.56 8.25
N GLY A 106 3.07 -5.47 8.00
CA GLY A 106 3.71 -5.87 6.74
C GLY A 106 3.75 -4.78 5.66
N TYR A 107 3.04 -3.67 5.85
CA TYR A 107 3.13 -2.49 4.99
C TYR A 107 3.88 -1.37 5.71
N GLY A 108 3.48 -1.02 6.93
CA GLY A 108 4.06 0.07 7.70
C GLY A 108 3.01 1.06 8.16
N TRP A 109 3.46 2.27 8.50
CA TRP A 109 2.58 3.40 8.75
C TRP A 109 2.09 3.99 7.44
N GLY A 110 0.82 4.36 7.38
CA GLY A 110 0.26 5.06 6.25
C GLY A 110 -0.82 6.04 6.64
N MET A 111 -1.11 6.96 5.74
CA MET A 111 -2.08 8.02 5.91
C MET A 111 -3.19 7.91 4.89
N VAL A 112 -4.43 8.16 5.31
CA VAL A 112 -5.56 8.22 4.39
C VAL A 112 -5.44 9.48 3.55
N GLU A 113 -5.07 9.31 2.29
CA GLU A 113 -4.91 10.40 1.31
C GLU A 113 -5.75 10.17 0.05
N ASP A 114 -6.17 8.92 -0.19
CA ASP A 114 -6.93 8.57 -1.40
C ASP A 114 -8.30 7.96 -1.08
N ARG A 115 -9.16 7.89 -2.10
CA ARG A 115 -10.49 7.28 -2.03
C ARG A 115 -10.78 6.46 -3.27
N GLY A 116 -11.08 5.19 -3.06
CA GLY A 116 -11.57 4.31 -4.11
C GLY A 116 -13.08 4.30 -4.22
N GLY A 117 -13.63 4.29 -5.44
CA GLY A 117 -15.05 4.03 -5.67
C GLY A 117 -15.47 2.63 -5.19
N ALA A 118 -14.56 1.65 -5.27
CA ALA A 118 -14.77 0.28 -4.80
C ALA A 118 -14.42 0.08 -3.32
N ILE A 119 -13.74 1.03 -2.68
CA ILE A 119 -13.32 0.95 -1.28
C ILE A 119 -14.38 1.62 -0.42
N LYS A 120 -15.26 0.81 0.16
CA LYS A 120 -16.45 1.24 0.91
C LYS A 120 -16.59 0.48 2.22
N GLY A 121 -17.05 1.20 3.25
CA GLY A 121 -17.25 0.66 4.59
C GLY A 121 -16.01 0.78 5.50
N PRO A 122 -16.17 0.45 6.79
CA PRO A 122 -15.10 0.59 7.80
C PRO A 122 -14.02 -0.49 7.69
N ASP A 123 -14.32 -1.62 7.05
CA ASP A 123 -13.44 -2.80 7.04
C ASP A 123 -12.65 -2.96 5.74
N ARG A 124 -12.53 -1.94 4.90
CA ARG A 124 -11.84 -2.05 3.61
C ARG A 124 -10.85 -0.91 3.39
N LEU A 125 -9.60 -1.28 3.12
CA LEU A 125 -8.51 -0.36 2.81
C LEU A 125 -7.79 -0.83 1.54
N ASP A 126 -7.24 0.11 0.78
CA ASP A 126 -6.33 -0.15 -0.33
C ASP A 126 -4.99 0.53 -0.05
N LEU A 127 -3.89 -0.21 -0.19
CA LEU A 127 -2.54 0.26 0.12
C LEU A 127 -1.81 0.56 -1.18
N TYR A 128 -1.20 1.73 -1.29
CA TYR A 128 -0.41 2.05 -2.46
C TYR A 128 0.95 1.35 -2.40
N MET A 129 1.41 0.81 -3.53
CA MET A 129 2.76 0.25 -3.68
C MET A 129 3.37 0.74 -4.98
N ASP A 130 4.66 1.07 -4.95
CA ASP A 130 5.38 1.57 -6.12
C ASP A 130 5.50 0.49 -7.21
N ASP A 131 5.58 -0.78 -6.80
CA ASP A 131 5.85 -1.92 -7.67
C ASP A 131 4.62 -2.84 -7.84
N HIS A 132 4.33 -3.22 -9.09
CA HIS A 132 3.19 -4.08 -9.41
C HIS A 132 3.28 -5.47 -8.80
N ASP A 133 4.46 -6.08 -8.85
CA ASP A 133 4.65 -7.42 -8.29
C ASP A 133 4.53 -7.39 -6.77
N LYS A 134 4.92 -6.29 -6.11
CA LYS A 134 4.65 -6.09 -4.66
C LYS A 134 3.16 -6.09 -4.38
N ALA A 135 2.37 -5.33 -5.14
CA ALA A 135 0.92 -5.28 -4.98
C ALA A 135 0.27 -6.67 -5.20
N LEU A 136 0.72 -7.41 -6.21
CA LEU A 136 0.28 -8.79 -6.47
C LEU A 136 0.67 -9.77 -5.35
N ARG A 137 1.90 -9.66 -4.83
CA ARG A 137 2.37 -10.46 -3.68
C ARG A 137 1.60 -10.12 -2.41
N TRP A 138 1.18 -8.86 -2.25
CA TRP A 138 0.32 -8.46 -1.15
C TRP A 138 -1.05 -9.15 -1.24
N GLY A 139 -1.72 -9.05 -2.38
CA GLY A 139 -3.03 -9.65 -2.60
C GLY A 139 -4.11 -9.15 -1.62
N ARG A 140 -5.25 -9.83 -1.54
CA ARG A 140 -6.29 -9.53 -0.56
C ARG A 140 -6.08 -10.33 0.72
N ARG A 141 -5.91 -9.65 1.84
CA ARG A 141 -5.74 -10.29 3.15
C ARG A 141 -6.50 -9.56 4.25
N ARG A 142 -6.80 -10.26 5.34
CA ARG A 142 -7.37 -9.65 6.54
C ARG A 142 -6.25 -9.46 7.56
N VAL A 143 -6.01 -8.23 7.97
CA VAL A 143 -4.95 -7.87 8.92
C VAL A 143 -5.49 -7.00 10.06
N PRO A 144 -4.89 -7.08 11.27
CA PRO A 144 -5.23 -6.19 12.39
C PRO A 144 -4.59 -4.83 12.16
N VAL A 145 -5.40 -3.86 11.74
CA VAL A 145 -4.95 -2.48 11.49
C VAL A 145 -5.10 -1.68 12.78
N ARG A 146 -4.05 -0.94 13.16
CA ARG A 146 -4.10 -0.02 14.30
C ARG A 146 -4.30 1.39 13.77
N ILE A 147 -5.38 2.04 14.17
CA ILE A 147 -5.63 3.45 13.84
C ILE A 147 -4.97 4.30 14.93
N GLU A 148 -4.27 5.36 14.54
CA GLU A 148 -3.81 6.37 15.47
C GLU A 148 -5.00 7.25 15.87
N ASN A 149 -5.30 7.32 17.15
CA ASN A 149 -6.41 8.14 17.65
C ASN A 149 -6.11 9.61 17.34
N GLN A 150 -7.04 10.27 16.64
CA GLN A 150 -7.04 11.72 16.41
C GLN A 150 -7.45 12.48 17.67
#